data_AF-A0A4D4LPI3-F1
#
_entry.id   AF-A0A4D4LPI3-F1
#
_cell.length_a   1.000
_cell.length_b   1.000
_cell.length_c   1.000
_cell.angle_alpha   90.00
_cell.angle_beta   90.00
_cell.angle_gamma   90.00
#
_symmetry.space_group_name_H-M   'P 1'
#
loop_
_entity.id
_entity.type
_entity.pdbx_description
1 polymer ?
#
loop_
_entity_poly.entity_id
_entity_poly.type
_entity_poly.pdbx_seq_one_letter_code
_entity_poly.pdbx_strand_id
1 'polypeptide(L)'
;MVPASLPYLSGVLDWDDVTLSDPAEDLAAIGASYGPELLERVLALGNWSSQGLFTRVAAIRGTFALQQALYAIRDGDEEELADGLADYR
;
A
#
# COMPACT_ATOMS: atom_id res chain seq x y z
N MET A 1 34.37 -5.04 19.56
CA MET A 1 33.04 -4.44 19.30
C MET A 1 32.35 -5.32 18.26
N VAL A 2 31.30 -6.04 18.64
CA VAL A 2 30.53 -6.86 17.69
C VAL A 2 29.67 -5.89 16.86
N PRO A 3 29.67 -5.97 15.51
CA PRO A 3 28.78 -5.12 14.73
C PRO A 3 27.34 -5.39 15.15
N ALA A 4 26.57 -4.31 15.37
CA ALA A 4 25.14 -4.46 15.62
C ALA A 4 24.54 -5.23 14.45
N SER A 5 23.77 -6.28 14.75
CA SER A 5 23.04 -7.04 13.73
C SER A 5 22.12 -6.10 12.95
N LEU A 6 21.96 -6.36 11.65
CA LEU A 6 21.00 -5.62 10.84
C LEU A 6 19.60 -5.73 11.45
N PRO A 7 18.77 -4.67 11.37
CA PRO A 7 17.39 -4.73 11.82
C PRO A 7 16.64 -5.82 11.04
N TYR A 8 15.74 -6.52 11.73
CA TYR A 8 14.89 -7.57 11.16
C TYR A 8 13.42 -7.25 11.43
N LEU A 9 12.54 -7.61 10.48
CA LEU A 9 11.10 -7.49 10.65
C LEU A 9 10.64 -8.50 11.70
N SER A 10 10.10 -8.01 12.83
CA SER A 10 9.69 -8.85 13.97
C SER A 10 8.18 -9.06 14.08
N GLY A 11 7.37 -8.32 13.32
CA GLY A 11 5.92 -8.47 13.31
C GLY A 11 5.21 -7.53 12.34
N VAL A 12 3.95 -7.85 12.05
CA VAL A 12 2.99 -7.02 11.30
C VAL A 12 1.74 -6.90 12.17
N LEU A 13 1.33 -5.66 12.42
CA LEU A 13 0.20 -5.29 13.29
C LEU A 13 -0.89 -4.63 12.44
N ASP A 14 -2.01 -4.27 13.07
CA ASP A 14 -3.14 -3.58 12.46
C ASP A 14 -3.85 -4.43 11.38
N TRP A 15 -4.61 -5.43 11.85
CA TRP A 15 -5.33 -6.39 11.00
C TRP A 15 -6.83 -6.07 10.91
N ASP A 16 -7.27 -4.88 11.33
CA ASP A 16 -8.70 -4.58 11.50
C ASP A 16 -9.45 -4.50 10.15
N ASP A 17 -8.74 -4.21 9.06
CA ASP A 17 -9.26 -4.17 7.68
C ASP A 17 -8.93 -5.43 6.84
N VAL A 18 -8.46 -6.52 7.47
CA VAL A 18 -8.13 -7.74 6.72
C VAL A 18 -9.37 -8.38 6.09
N THR A 19 -9.25 -8.77 4.82
CA THR A 19 -10.32 -9.43 4.08
C THR A 19 -9.75 -10.42 3.06
N LEU A 20 -10.59 -11.33 2.57
CA LEU A 20 -10.28 -12.14 1.38
C LEU A 20 -10.47 -11.27 0.14
N SER A 21 -9.38 -10.68 -0.35
CA SER A 21 -9.37 -9.75 -1.49
C SER A 21 -8.21 -10.08 -2.46
N ASP A 22 -7.97 -9.18 -3.40
CA ASP A 22 -6.87 -9.22 -4.34
C ASP A 22 -5.54 -8.85 -3.65
N PRO A 23 -4.52 -9.73 -3.62
CA PRO A 23 -3.20 -9.41 -3.04
C PRO A 23 -2.48 -8.23 -3.69
N ALA A 24 -2.94 -7.79 -4.87
CA ALA A 24 -2.44 -6.58 -5.50
C ALA A 24 -2.67 -5.31 -4.65
N GLU A 25 -3.58 -5.33 -3.68
CA GLU A 25 -3.84 -4.23 -2.74
C GLU A 25 -2.65 -3.98 -1.81
N ASP A 26 -2.16 -5.02 -1.12
CA ASP A 26 -0.95 -4.92 -0.27
C ASP A 26 0.29 -4.51 -1.08
N LEU A 27 0.42 -5.01 -2.30
CA LEU A 27 1.51 -4.66 -3.19
C LEU A 27 1.42 -3.21 -3.68
N ALA A 28 0.22 -2.70 -3.93
CA ALA A 28 -0.02 -1.30 -4.24
C ALA A 28 0.34 -0.41 -3.04
N ALA A 29 0.00 -0.81 -1.82
CA ALA A 29 0.38 -0.11 -0.60
C ALA A 29 1.91 -0.05 -0.44
N ILE A 30 2.61 -1.17 -0.59
CA ILE A 30 4.09 -1.20 -0.54
C ILE A 30 4.70 -0.23 -1.57
N GLY A 31 4.20 -0.27 -2.81
CA GLY A 31 4.69 0.61 -3.87
C GLY A 31 4.40 2.09 -3.63
N ALA A 32 3.25 2.41 -3.03
CA ALA A 32 2.89 3.79 -2.68
C ALA A 32 3.71 4.34 -1.51
N SER A 33 3.96 3.52 -0.48
CA SER A 33 4.62 3.95 0.76
C SER A 33 6.15 3.95 0.67
N TYR A 34 6.74 3.01 -0.09
CA TYR A 34 8.20 2.80 -0.12
C TYR A 34 8.83 2.91 -1.51
N GLY A 35 8.01 3.12 -2.55
CA GLY A 35 8.48 3.28 -3.92
C GLY A 35 8.63 1.97 -4.70
N PRO A 36 8.89 2.08 -6.02
CA PRO A 36 8.92 0.95 -6.94
C PRO A 36 10.06 -0.04 -6.65
N GLU A 37 11.20 0.43 -6.15
CA GLU A 37 12.37 -0.43 -5.92
C GLU A 37 12.12 -1.47 -4.83
N LEU A 38 11.38 -1.11 -3.76
CA LEU A 38 11.02 -2.08 -2.73
C LEU A 38 9.97 -3.06 -3.26
N LEU A 39 8.97 -2.57 -3.98
CA LEU A 39 7.94 -3.41 -4.60
C LEU A 39 8.55 -4.47 -5.53
N GLU A 40 9.49 -4.08 -6.40
CA GLU A 40 10.19 -5.02 -7.29
C GLU A 40 10.91 -6.13 -6.53
N ARG A 41 11.56 -5.80 -5.41
CA ARG A 41 12.23 -6.80 -4.55
C ARG A 41 11.24 -7.76 -3.90
N VAL A 42 10.11 -7.24 -3.40
CA VAL A 42 9.05 -8.07 -2.81
C VAL A 42 8.45 -9.02 -3.85
N LEU A 43 8.19 -8.53 -5.06
CA LEU A 43 7.67 -9.36 -6.15
C LEU A 43 8.66 -10.45 -6.57
N ALA A 44 9.94 -10.13 -6.67
CA ALA A 44 10.99 -11.09 -7.01
C ALA A 44 11.14 -12.20 -5.96
N LEU A 45 10.98 -11.88 -4.67
CA LEU A 45 11.07 -12.85 -3.57
C LEU A 45 9.80 -13.71 -3.41
N GLY A 46 8.62 -13.16 -3.71
CA GLY A 46 7.35 -13.82 -3.48
C GLY A 46 6.91 -14.82 -4.56
N ASN A 47 7.67 -14.97 -5.65
CA ASN A 47 7.32 -15.82 -6.81
C ASN A 47 5.90 -15.56 -7.34
N TRP A 48 5.45 -14.30 -7.32
CA TRP A 48 4.12 -13.90 -7.76
C TRP A 48 3.97 -14.08 -9.27
N SER A 49 2.88 -14.71 -9.72
CA SER A 49 2.61 -14.86 -11.15
C SER A 49 2.39 -13.49 -11.80
N SER A 50 3.16 -13.20 -12.85
CA SER A 50 3.27 -11.86 -13.43
C SER A 50 2.10 -11.45 -14.35
N GLN A 51 1.19 -12.37 -14.70
CA GLN A 51 0.16 -12.05 -15.69
C GLN A 51 -0.89 -11.10 -15.08
N GLY A 52 -0.83 -9.83 -15.49
CA GLY A 52 -1.77 -8.79 -15.08
C GLY A 52 -1.57 -8.24 -13.67
N LEU A 53 -0.64 -8.77 -12.87
CA LEU A 53 -0.40 -8.32 -11.50
C LEU A 53 -0.06 -6.83 -11.43
N PHE A 54 0.91 -6.38 -12.24
CA PHE A 54 1.30 -4.97 -12.29
C PHE A 54 0.14 -4.05 -12.70
N THR A 55 -0.72 -4.51 -13.60
CA THR A 55 -1.91 -3.75 -14.01
C THR A 55 -2.90 -3.59 -12.86
N ARG A 56 -3.13 -4.66 -12.08
CA ARG A 56 -4.01 -4.60 -10.90
C ARG A 56 -3.42 -3.72 -9.81
N VAL A 57 -2.12 -3.83 -9.55
CA VAL A 57 -1.39 -2.95 -8.62
C VAL A 57 -1.54 -1.49 -9.03
N ALA A 58 -1.33 -1.16 -10.30
CA ALA A 58 -1.45 0.21 -10.79
C ALA A 58 -2.91 0.73 -10.69
N ALA A 59 -3.89 -0.11 -11.04
CA ALA A 59 -5.30 0.25 -10.95
C ALA A 59 -5.75 0.51 -9.50
N ILE A 60 -5.38 -0.39 -8.56
CA ILE A 60 -5.71 -0.26 -7.13
C ILE A 60 -4.99 0.93 -6.52
N ARG A 61 -3.70 1.14 -6.82
CA ARG A 61 -2.98 2.32 -6.34
C ARG A 61 -3.68 3.62 -6.78
N GLY A 62 -4.26 3.63 -7.98
CA GLY A 62 -5.03 4.77 -8.48
C GLY A 62 -6.29 5.10 -7.66
N THR A 63 -6.78 4.20 -6.81
CA THR A 63 -7.96 4.44 -5.97
C THR A 63 -7.63 5.01 -4.60
N PHE A 64 -6.36 5.01 -4.18
CA PHE A 64 -5.97 5.32 -2.80
C PHE A 64 -6.40 6.71 -2.34
N ALA A 65 -6.20 7.75 -3.16
CA ALA A 65 -6.62 9.11 -2.81
C ALA A 65 -8.13 9.22 -2.56
N LEU A 66 -8.94 8.52 -3.36
CA LEU A 66 -10.40 8.49 -3.19
C LEU A 66 -10.82 7.63 -1.99
N GLN A 67 -10.10 6.55 -1.69
CA GLN A 67 -10.34 5.74 -0.49
C GLN A 67 -9.99 6.53 0.78
N GLN A 68 -8.88 7.27 0.79
CA GLN A 68 -8.53 8.18 1.88
C GLN A 68 -9.61 9.24 2.07
N ALA A 69 -10.05 9.91 0.99
CA ALA A 69 -11.15 10.87 1.06
C ALA A 69 -12.45 10.26 1.63
N LEU A 70 -12.76 9.01 1.27
CA LEU A 70 -13.93 8.30 1.81
C LEU A 70 -13.82 8.07 3.33
N TYR A 71 -12.65 7.65 3.82
CA TYR A 71 -12.43 7.43 5.26
C TYR A 71 -12.41 8.76 6.03
N ALA A 72 -11.74 9.77 5.47
CA ALA A 72 -11.70 11.11 6.03
C ALA A 72 -13.11 11.70 6.26
N ILE A 73 -14.05 11.49 5.32
CA ILE A 73 -15.46 11.88 5.51
C ILE A 73 -16.12 11.14 6.69
N ARG A 74 -15.82 9.84 6.87
CA ARG A 74 -16.40 9.03 7.94
C ARG A 74 -15.88 9.44 9.32
N ASP A 75 -14.61 9.83 9.37
CA ASP A 75 -13.91 10.15 10.61
C ASP A 75 -13.97 11.66 10.95
N GLY A 76 -14.47 12.48 10.03
CA GLY A 76 -14.57 13.94 10.19
C GLY A 76 -13.22 14.65 10.01
N ASP A 77 -12.30 14.06 9.25
CA ASP A 77 -11.00 14.64 8.92
C ASP A 77 -11.11 15.50 7.64
N GLU A 78 -11.26 16.81 7.83
CA GLU A 78 -11.38 17.74 6.70
C GLU A 78 -10.06 17.92 5.93
N GLU A 79 -8.90 17.71 6.57
CA GLU A 79 -7.59 17.87 5.95
C GLU A 79 -7.30 16.70 4.99
N GLU A 80 -7.48 15.46 5.45
CA GLU A 80 -7.32 14.28 4.59
C GLU A 80 -8.36 14.23 3.46
N LEU A 81 -9.57 14.72 3.70
CA LEU A 81 -10.58 14.84 2.65
C LEU A 81 -10.14 15.82 1.55
N ALA A 82 -9.59 16.97 1.94
CA ALA A 82 -9.11 17.95 0.99
C ALA A 82 -7.92 17.42 0.16
N ASP A 83 -7.01 16.69 0.81
CA ASP A 83 -5.85 16.06 0.16
C ASP A 83 -6.27 14.98 -0.85
N GLY A 84 -7.12 14.03 -0.43
CA GLY A 84 -7.58 12.94 -1.29
C GLY A 84 -8.39 13.39 -2.53
N LEU A 85 -8.93 14.61 -2.52
CA LEU A 85 -9.67 15.20 -3.64
C LEU A 85 -8.87 16.23 -4.46
N ALA A 86 -7.60 16.49 -4.13
CA ALA A 86 -6.82 17.58 -4.73
C ALA A 86 -6.74 17.50 -6.27
N ASP A 87 -6.60 16.30 -6.82
CA ASP A 87 -6.46 16.05 -8.27
C ASP A 87 -7.81 15.89 -9.01
N TYR A 88 -8.94 16.06 -8.33
CA TYR A 88 -10.30 15.83 -8.86
C TYR A 88 -11.17 17.09 -8.91
N ARG A 89 -10.58 18.26 -8.68
CA ARG A 89 -11.27 19.56 -8.65
C ARG A 89 -11.08 20.37 -9.92
#